data_AF-A0A1I4BRI6-F1
#
_entry.id   AF-A0A1I4BRI6-F1
#
_cell.length_a   1.000
_cell.length_b   1.000
_cell.length_c   1.000
_cell.angle_alpha   90.00
_cell.angle_beta   90.00
_cell.angle_gamma   90.00
#
_symmetry.space_group_name_H-M   'P 1'
#
loop_
_entity.id
_entity.type
_entity.pdbx_description
1 polymer ?
#
loop_
_entity_poly.entity_id
_entity_poly.type
_entity_poly.pdbx_seq_one_letter_code
_entity_poly.pdbx_strand_id
1 'polypeptide(L)'
;PASRKAKDVGRVITDWLNHLPAHFFKSLTFDCGKEFSNWKDISNANDIDIYFCDPGTPSQRPLNENSNGILRRNGLPKEMDFNKVSETFIQSMSDERNRIPRRSLGFKTPMQVFVEEIHNNLGQAISLASLQKWAERTFCPSAV
;
A
#
# COMPACT_ATOMS: atom_id res chain seq x y z
N PRO A 1 -2.19 -9.33 8.14
CA PRO A 1 -1.02 -10.10 8.68
C PRO A 1 -1.47 -10.88 9.92
N ALA A 2 -0.86 -12.03 10.23
CA ALA A 2 -1.24 -12.82 11.40
C ALA A 2 -0.86 -12.13 12.73
N SER A 3 0.17 -11.29 12.72
CA SER A 3 0.55 -10.45 13.86
C SER A 3 1.33 -9.21 13.40
N ARG A 4 1.61 -8.28 14.31
CA ARG A 4 2.48 -7.11 14.09
C ARG A 4 3.98 -7.44 14.10
N LYS A 5 4.36 -8.72 14.17
CA LYS A 5 5.77 -9.13 14.17
C LYS A 5 6.38 -8.91 12.79
N ALA A 6 7.65 -8.54 12.77
CA ALA A 6 8.35 -8.20 11.53
C ALA A 6 8.35 -9.32 10.49
N LYS A 7 8.39 -10.59 10.93
CA LYS A 7 8.26 -11.76 10.07
C LYS A 7 6.91 -11.82 9.34
N ASP A 8 5.82 -11.59 10.05
CA ASP A 8 4.46 -11.67 9.49
C ASP A 8 4.18 -10.51 8.54
N VAL A 9 4.66 -9.31 8.90
CA VAL A 9 4.55 -8.11 8.06
C VAL A 9 5.40 -8.27 6.80
N GLY A 10 6.65 -8.71 6.93
CA GLY A 10 7.53 -8.96 5.79
C GLY A 10 6.99 -10.01 4.83
N ARG A 11 6.36 -11.08 5.34
CA ARG A 11 5.68 -12.09 4.51
C ARG A 11 4.55 -11.46 3.70
N VAL A 12 3.67 -10.69 4.34
CA VAL A 12 2.54 -10.04 3.64
C VAL A 12 3.03 -9.04 2.59
N ILE A 13 4.10 -8.28 2.87
CA ILE A 13 4.69 -7.35 1.90
C ILE A 13 5.28 -8.11 0.71
N THR A 14 6.03 -9.18 0.96
CA THR A 14 6.62 -10.00 -0.12
C THR A 14 5.54 -10.67 -0.95
N ASP A 15 4.52 -11.25 -0.31
CA ASP A 15 3.37 -11.82 -1.00
C ASP A 15 2.69 -10.75 -1.85
N TRP A 16 2.51 -9.53 -1.34
CA TRP A 16 1.92 -8.41 -2.09
C TRP A 16 2.77 -8.00 -3.30
N LEU A 17 4.08 -7.88 -3.15
CA LEU A 17 5.02 -7.55 -4.24
C LEU A 17 5.01 -8.62 -5.33
N ASN A 18 4.92 -9.90 -4.96
CA ASN A 18 4.84 -11.02 -5.91
C ASN A 18 3.58 -11.02 -6.81
N HIS A 19 2.54 -10.26 -6.45
CA HIS A 19 1.37 -10.08 -7.32
C HIS A 19 1.59 -9.01 -8.41
N LEU A 20 2.72 -8.30 -8.35
CA LEU A 20 3.12 -7.32 -9.34
C LEU A 20 4.32 -7.83 -10.13
N PRO A 21 4.52 -7.30 -11.35
CA PRO A 21 5.70 -7.69 -12.10
C PRO A 21 6.98 -7.25 -11.43
N ALA A 22 8.02 -8.07 -11.61
CA ALA A 22 9.33 -7.80 -11.08
C ALA A 22 9.82 -6.40 -11.51
N HIS A 23 10.51 -5.71 -10.59
CA HIS A 23 11.07 -4.38 -10.79
C HIS A 23 10.05 -3.26 -11.14
N PHE A 24 8.75 -3.49 -10.96
CA PHE A 24 7.73 -2.47 -11.15
C PHE A 24 7.89 -1.33 -10.14
N PHE A 25 8.11 -1.66 -8.87
CA PHE A 25 8.56 -0.68 -7.88
C PHE A 25 10.07 -0.68 -7.79
N LYS A 26 10.65 0.51 -7.71
CA LYS A 26 12.10 0.69 -7.48
C LYS A 26 12.44 0.80 -6.00
N SER A 27 11.53 1.35 -5.22
CA SER A 27 11.75 1.57 -3.79
C SER A 27 10.47 1.57 -2.97
N LEU A 28 10.59 1.25 -1.68
CA LEU A 28 9.57 1.44 -0.67
C LEU A 28 10.08 2.37 0.44
N THR A 29 9.17 3.16 1.03
CA THR A 29 9.50 4.04 2.15
C THR A 29 8.65 3.71 3.36
N PHE A 30 9.28 3.38 4.49
CA PHE A 30 8.63 3.06 5.76
C PHE A 30 8.86 4.15 6.81
N ASP A 31 8.05 4.11 7.88
CA ASP A 31 8.42 4.76 9.14
C ASP A 31 9.34 3.85 9.96
N CYS A 32 9.87 4.37 11.07
CA CYS A 32 10.72 3.61 11.99
C CYS A 32 9.93 2.58 12.86
N GLY A 33 8.83 2.02 12.34
CA GLY A 33 8.08 0.95 13.00
C GLY A 33 8.94 -0.30 13.21
N LYS A 34 8.81 -0.94 14.38
CA LYS A 34 9.58 -2.16 14.71
C LYS A 34 9.16 -3.35 13.85
N GLU A 35 7.94 -3.33 13.35
CA GLU A 35 7.37 -4.27 12.41
C GLU A 35 8.09 -4.28 11.05
N PHE A 36 8.87 -3.25 10.73
CA PHE A 36 9.70 -3.19 9.52
C PHE A 36 11.16 -3.55 9.77
N SER A 37 11.51 -4.07 10.95
CA SER A 37 12.91 -4.42 11.29
C SER A 37 13.54 -5.48 10.37
N ASN A 38 12.73 -6.35 9.74
CA ASN A 38 13.18 -7.33 8.75
C ASN A 38 13.24 -6.79 7.31
N TRP A 39 13.32 -5.47 7.12
CA TRP A 39 13.34 -4.85 5.79
C TRP A 39 14.42 -5.40 4.85
N LYS A 40 15.60 -5.76 5.36
CA LYS A 40 16.69 -6.32 4.53
C LYS A 40 16.27 -7.57 3.78
N ASP A 41 15.49 -8.44 4.43
CA ASP A 41 14.99 -9.67 3.81
C ASP A 41 14.03 -9.33 2.66
N ILE A 42 13.16 -8.33 2.87
CA ILE A 42 12.21 -7.86 1.85
C ILE A 42 12.96 -7.23 0.67
N SER A 43 13.93 -6.36 0.95
CA SER A 43 14.74 -5.67 -0.06
C SER A 43 15.49 -6.67 -0.95
N ASN A 44 16.20 -7.62 -0.34
CA ASN A 44 16.97 -8.62 -1.06
C ASN A 44 16.09 -9.60 -1.85
N ALA A 45 14.96 -10.02 -1.29
CA ALA A 45 14.09 -11.01 -1.94
C ALA A 45 13.36 -10.44 -3.16
N ASN A 46 13.09 -9.13 -3.19
CA ASN A 46 12.30 -8.49 -4.23
C ASN A 46 13.11 -7.56 -5.14
N ASP A 47 14.41 -7.38 -4.87
CA ASP A 47 15.31 -6.44 -5.57
C ASP A 47 14.75 -5.00 -5.58
N ILE A 48 14.44 -4.49 -4.38
CA ILE A 48 13.82 -3.16 -4.16
C ILE A 48 14.57 -2.41 -3.06
N ASP A 49 14.83 -1.13 -3.28
CA ASP A 49 15.43 -0.26 -2.27
C ASP A 49 14.44 0.08 -1.15
N ILE A 50 14.88 0.06 0.10
CA ILE A 50 14.04 0.45 1.24
C ILE A 50 14.63 1.65 1.95
N TYR A 51 13.81 2.68 2.09
CA TYR A 51 14.15 3.92 2.79
C TYR A 51 13.29 4.06 4.05
N PHE A 52 13.86 4.72 5.06
CA PHE A 52 13.17 5.05 6.31
C PHE A 52 13.11 6.55 6.50
N CYS A 53 11.98 7.05 6.99
CA CYS A 53 11.87 8.42 7.45
C CYS A 53 12.63 8.61 8.78
N ASP A 54 13.03 9.84 9.04
CA ASP A 54 13.67 10.22 10.30
C ASP A 54 12.69 10.05 11.47
N PRO A 55 13.17 9.57 12.64
CA PRO A 55 12.35 9.45 13.83
C PRO A 55 11.66 10.78 14.18
N GLY A 56 10.36 10.74 14.46
CA GLY A 56 9.58 11.92 14.84
C GLY A 56 9.28 12.89 13.70
N THR A 57 9.55 12.52 12.44
CA THR A 57 9.35 13.40 11.27
C THR A 57 8.31 12.84 10.31
N PRO A 58 7.02 12.80 10.71
CA PRO A 58 6.00 12.18 9.87
C PRO A 58 5.67 13.03 8.62
N SER A 59 6.06 14.31 8.62
CA SER A 59 5.99 15.23 7.48
C SER A 59 6.84 14.81 6.27
N GLN A 60 7.76 13.86 6.43
CA GLN A 60 8.47 13.22 5.31
C GLN A 60 7.57 12.26 4.49
N ARG A 61 6.35 11.97 4.97
CA ARG A 61 5.31 11.21 4.24
C ARG A 61 3.97 11.94 4.25
N PRO A 62 3.90 13.18 3.75
CA PRO A 62 2.71 14.03 3.90
C PRO A 62 1.49 13.42 3.20
N LEU A 63 1.72 12.64 2.13
CA LEU A 63 0.65 11.94 1.42
C LEU A 63 0.06 10.77 2.23
N ASN A 64 0.88 10.06 3.00
CA ASN A 64 0.42 8.96 3.84
C ASN A 64 -0.43 9.49 4.99
N GLU A 65 0.01 10.58 5.64
CA GLU A 65 -0.77 11.22 6.71
C GLU A 65 -2.13 11.71 6.21
N ASN A 66 -2.16 12.39 5.05
CA ASN A 66 -3.40 12.85 4.44
C ASN A 66 -4.34 11.68 4.11
N SER A 67 -3.81 10.60 3.53
CA SER A 67 -4.60 9.42 3.16
C SER A 67 -5.16 8.71 4.40
N ASN A 68 -4.35 8.52 5.45
CA ASN A 68 -4.79 7.96 6.72
C ASN A 68 -5.85 8.84 7.41
N GLY A 69 -5.70 10.16 7.36
CA GLY A 69 -6.68 11.10 7.90
C GLY A 69 -8.05 11.01 7.20
N ILE A 70 -8.07 10.73 5.90
CA ILE A 70 -9.31 10.51 5.15
C ILE A 70 -9.95 9.16 5.55
N LEU A 71 -9.17 8.08 5.59
CA LEU A 71 -9.66 6.76 6.01
C LEU A 71 -10.28 6.79 7.41
N ARG A 72 -9.67 7.54 8.33
CA ARG A 72 -10.18 7.76 9.69
C ARG A 72 -11.52 8.49 9.73
N ARG A 73 -11.73 9.46 8.83
CA ARG A 73 -13.01 10.19 8.73
C ARG A 73 -14.12 9.35 8.10
N ASN A 74 -13.75 8.41 7.24
CA ASN A 74 -14.73 7.71 6.39
C ASN A 74 -15.15 6.33 6.93
N GLY A 75 -14.59 5.83 8.03
CA GLY A 75 -15.04 4.56 8.60
C GLY A 75 -14.01 3.74 9.37
N LEU A 76 -12.75 4.18 9.45
CA LEU A 76 -11.68 3.51 10.22
C LEU A 76 -11.16 4.42 11.36
N PRO A 77 -12.00 4.78 12.34
CA PRO A 77 -11.60 5.65 13.44
C PRO A 77 -10.44 5.03 14.23
N LYS A 78 -9.62 5.88 14.84
CA LYS A 78 -8.36 5.48 15.49
C LYS A 78 -8.54 4.40 16.57
N GLU A 79 -9.64 4.46 17.32
CA GLU A 79 -9.95 3.53 18.41
C GLU A 79 -10.59 2.21 17.93
N MET A 80 -10.78 2.04 16.61
CA MET A 80 -11.34 0.82 16.04
C MET A 80 -10.34 -0.33 16.16
N ASP A 81 -10.79 -1.44 16.75
CA ASP A 81 -10.02 -2.67 16.80
C ASP A 81 -10.02 -3.37 15.44
N PHE A 82 -8.97 -3.17 14.66
CA PHE A 82 -8.80 -3.76 13.34
C PHE A 82 -8.84 -5.29 13.34
N ASN A 83 -8.63 -5.97 14.47
CA ASN A 83 -8.78 -7.44 14.54
C ASN A 83 -10.23 -7.90 14.43
N LYS A 84 -11.19 -7.00 14.67
CA LYS A 84 -12.64 -7.26 14.58
C LYS A 84 -13.26 -6.75 13.28
N VAL A 85 -12.48 -6.03 12.47
CA VAL A 85 -12.92 -5.49 11.20
C VAL A 85 -12.67 -6.53 10.12
N SER A 86 -13.66 -6.76 9.26
CA SER A 86 -13.46 -7.69 8.14
C SER A 86 -12.47 -7.12 7.14
N GLU A 87 -11.60 -7.98 6.64
CA GLU A 87 -10.67 -7.63 5.57
C GLU A 87 -11.42 -7.06 4.35
N THR A 88 -12.58 -7.64 4.00
CA THR A 88 -13.44 -7.16 2.90
C THR A 88 -13.93 -5.72 3.08
N PHE A 89 -14.17 -5.28 4.32
CA PHE A 89 -14.57 -3.91 4.60
C PHE A 89 -13.40 -2.96 4.40
N ILE A 90 -12.21 -3.31 4.91
CA ILE A 90 -10.98 -2.52 4.72
C ILE A 90 -10.67 -2.40 3.22
N GLN A 91 -10.82 -3.49 2.47
CA GLN A 91 -10.64 -3.51 1.03
C GLN A 91 -11.64 -2.58 0.35
N SER A 92 -12.95 -2.68 0.65
CA SER A 92 -13.98 -1.80 0.05
C SER A 92 -13.71 -0.32 0.28
N MET A 93 -13.17 0.04 1.45
CA MET A 93 -12.80 1.41 1.80
C MET A 93 -11.61 1.92 0.96
N SER A 94 -10.58 1.09 0.79
CA SER A 94 -9.45 1.40 -0.09
C SER A 94 -9.91 1.57 -1.53
N ASP A 95 -10.79 0.67 -1.97
CA ASP A 95 -11.36 0.62 -3.30
C ASP A 95 -12.19 1.85 -3.66
N GLU A 96 -13.09 2.26 -2.78
CA GLU A 96 -13.85 3.49 -2.91
C GLU A 96 -12.88 4.67 -3.09
N ARG A 97 -11.84 4.73 -2.25
CA ARG A 97 -10.86 5.82 -2.30
C ARG A 97 -10.02 5.82 -3.57
N ASN A 98 -9.67 4.65 -4.09
CA ASN A 98 -8.92 4.47 -5.34
C ASN A 98 -9.77 4.78 -6.59
N ARG A 99 -11.10 4.82 -6.46
CA ARG A 99 -12.05 5.23 -7.51
C ARG A 99 -12.43 6.70 -7.48
N ILE A 100 -11.96 7.49 -6.52
CA ILE A 100 -12.27 8.94 -6.46
C ILE A 100 -11.31 9.74 -7.35
N PRO A 101 -11.81 10.51 -8.33
CA PRO A 101 -11.01 11.40 -9.18
C PRO A 101 -10.14 12.38 -8.38
N ARG A 102 -8.90 12.60 -8.82
CA ARG A 102 -7.99 13.59 -8.20
C ARG A 102 -7.60 14.66 -9.19
N ARG A 103 -7.72 15.94 -8.79
CA ARG A 103 -7.28 17.08 -9.61
C ARG A 103 -5.80 16.98 -10.01
N SER A 104 -4.94 16.52 -9.10
CA SER A 104 -3.51 16.32 -9.35
C SER A 104 -3.20 15.27 -10.43
N LEU A 105 -4.16 14.41 -10.75
CA LEU A 105 -4.07 13.39 -11.80
C LEU A 105 -4.88 13.78 -13.05
N GLY A 106 -5.15 15.08 -13.26
CA GLY A 106 -5.98 15.53 -14.37
C GLY A 106 -7.42 15.02 -14.30
N PHE A 107 -7.97 14.88 -13.09
CA PHE A 107 -9.29 14.31 -12.82
C PHE A 107 -9.44 12.82 -13.18
N LYS A 108 -8.35 12.09 -13.39
CA LYS A 108 -8.35 10.62 -13.39
C LYS A 108 -8.40 10.06 -11.96
N THR A 109 -8.85 8.81 -11.82
CA THR A 109 -8.79 8.08 -10.56
C THR A 109 -7.39 7.49 -10.35
N PRO A 110 -6.91 7.33 -9.10
CA PRO A 110 -5.67 6.61 -8.83
C PRO A 110 -5.61 5.23 -9.48
N MET A 111 -6.75 4.52 -9.48
CA MET A 111 -6.83 3.20 -10.10
C MET A 111 -6.61 3.27 -11.62
N GLN A 112 -7.21 4.24 -12.31
CA GLN A 112 -7.01 4.42 -13.75
C GLN A 112 -5.53 4.68 -14.08
N VAL A 113 -4.91 5.63 -13.38
CA VAL A 113 -3.49 5.99 -13.62
C VAL A 113 -2.59 4.80 -13.32
N PHE A 114 -2.86 4.04 -12.26
CA PHE A 114 -2.07 2.86 -11.91
C PHE A 114 -2.13 1.76 -12.98
N VAL A 115 -3.33 1.47 -13.50
CA VAL A 115 -3.52 0.51 -14.60
C VAL A 115 -2.81 0.97 -15.87
N GLU A 116 -2.93 2.26 -16.21
CA GLU A 116 -2.21 2.87 -17.34
C GLU A 116 -0.69 2.69 -17.18
N GLU A 117 -0.15 2.96 -15.99
CA GLU A 117 1.28 2.84 -15.70
C GLU A 117 1.80 1.40 -15.82
N ILE A 118 0.99 0.43 -15.37
CA ILE A 118 1.30 -0.98 -15.55
C ILE A 118 1.32 -1.35 -17.03
N HIS A 119 0.30 -0.94 -17.80
CA HIS A 119 0.25 -1.25 -19.23
C HIS A 119 1.42 -0.62 -19.98
N ASN A 120 1.80 0.62 -19.65
CA ASN A 120 2.88 1.35 -20.31
C ASN A 120 4.26 0.76 -20.01
N ASN A 121 4.53 0.35 -18.77
CA ASN A 121 5.85 -0.16 -18.39
C ASN A 121 6.06 -1.65 -18.70
N LEU A 122 5.01 -2.43 -18.87
CA LEU A 122 5.12 -3.90 -18.91
C LEU A 122 4.75 -4.53 -20.25
N GLY A 123 4.30 -3.75 -21.24
CA GLY A 123 4.18 -4.21 -22.62
C GLY A 123 3.18 -5.35 -22.91
N GLN A 124 2.58 -6.00 -21.90
CA GLN A 124 1.26 -6.68 -21.88
C GLN A 124 1.09 -7.61 -20.66
N ALA A 125 -0.19 -7.92 -20.35
CA ALA A 125 -0.69 -9.10 -19.63
C ALA A 125 -0.83 -9.08 -18.09
N ILE A 126 -1.22 -7.96 -17.49
CA ILE A 126 -2.00 -8.06 -16.23
C ILE A 126 -3.47 -7.86 -16.56
N SER A 127 -4.30 -8.88 -16.29
CA SER A 127 -5.74 -8.74 -16.49
C SER A 127 -6.30 -7.66 -15.58
N LEU A 128 -7.28 -6.88 -16.05
CA LEU A 128 -7.99 -5.90 -15.22
C LEU A 128 -8.54 -6.54 -13.93
N ALA A 129 -8.94 -7.81 -13.96
CA ALA A 129 -9.39 -8.55 -12.79
C ALA A 129 -8.26 -8.81 -11.76
N SER A 130 -7.03 -9.04 -12.22
CA SER A 130 -5.85 -9.15 -11.36
C SER A 130 -5.46 -7.79 -10.77
N LEU A 131 -5.64 -6.70 -11.53
CA LEU A 131 -5.42 -5.32 -11.08
C LEU A 131 -6.49 -4.86 -10.09
N GLN A 132 -7.73 -5.29 -10.27
CA GLN A 132 -8.83 -4.96 -9.37
C GLN A 132 -8.67 -5.66 -8.02
N LYS A 133 -8.34 -6.96 -8.03
CA LYS A 133 -7.91 -7.70 -6.82
C LYS A 133 -6.67 -7.09 -6.15
N TRP A 134 -5.80 -6.43 -6.93
CA TRP A 134 -4.63 -5.72 -6.41
C TRP A 134 -5.00 -4.38 -5.76
N ALA A 135 -5.85 -3.58 -6.40
CA ALA A 135 -6.30 -2.28 -5.90
C ALA A 135 -7.12 -2.42 -4.61
N GLU A 136 -7.88 -3.50 -4.52
CA GLU A 136 -8.57 -3.95 -3.31
C GLU A 136 -7.56 -4.25 -2.19
N ARG A 137 -6.38 -4.77 -2.53
CA ARG A 137 -5.29 -5.13 -1.61
C ARG A 137 -4.25 -4.04 -1.39
N THR A 138 -4.40 -2.84 -1.96
CA THR A 138 -3.48 -1.71 -1.70
C THR A 138 -3.73 -1.20 -0.28
N PHE A 139 -3.15 -1.94 0.65
CA PHE A 139 -3.01 -1.61 2.05
C PHE A 139 -2.12 -0.37 2.14
N CYS A 140 -2.58 0.68 2.83
CA CYS A 140 -1.66 1.70 3.29
C CYS A 140 -0.80 1.05 4.39
N PRO A 141 0.51 0.80 4.20
CA PRO A 141 1.32 0.04 5.16
C PRO A 141 1.47 0.72 6.52
N SER A 142 0.95 1.95 6.67
CA SER A 142 1.05 2.76 7.89
C SER A 142 -0.20 2.74 8.78
N ALA A 143 -1.15 1.82 8.53
CA ALA A 143 -2.38 1.69 9.30
C ALA A 143 -2.37 0.52 10.31
N VAL A 144 -1.21 0.25 10.92
CA VAL A 144 -1.06 -0.65 12.09
C VAL A 144 -0.31 0.08 13.19
#